data_AF-B3QF35-F1
#
_entry.id   AF-B3QF35-F1
#
_cell.length_a   1.000
_cell.length_b   1.000
_cell.length_c   1.000
_cell.angle_alpha   90.00
_cell.angle_beta   90.00
_cell.angle_gamma   90.00
#
_symmetry.space_group_name_H-M   'P 1'
#
loop_
_entity.id
_entity.type
_entity.pdbx_description
1 polymer ?
#
loop_
_entity_poly.entity_id
_entity_poly.type
_entity_poly.pdbx_seq_one_letter_code
_entity_poly.pdbx_strand_id
1 'polypeptide(L)'
;MAQGHGDAKGTTAHTEAGGGHKAPFPPFQQETFASQLVSLAIAFVALYLIVSKIALPRVGGVIEERQKTIDGDLAAAQKLKGEADDALKAYEAELADARARAQAIGAETREKLNAQAEAERKTLEQRLAAKLADAEKTIATTRTAAMGNVRNIASDAASAIVQQLAGVTPDSKAVDSAVDASLKG
;
A
#
# COMPACT_ATOMS: atom_id res chain seq x y z
N MET A 1 15.46 -8.39 -74.99
CA MET A 1 15.28 -8.70 -76.42
C MET A 1 13.81 -8.55 -76.74
N ALA A 2 13.42 -7.44 -77.37
CA ALA A 2 12.02 -7.12 -77.65
C ALA A 2 11.81 -7.25 -79.16
N GLN A 3 11.07 -8.27 -79.58
CA GLN A 3 10.66 -8.49 -80.96
C GLN A 3 9.16 -8.78 -80.97
N GLY A 4 8.49 -8.09 -81.88
CA GLY A 4 7.08 -7.76 -81.78
C GLY A 4 6.13 -8.82 -82.31
N HIS A 5 4.86 -8.58 -82.00
CA HIS A 5 3.73 -9.02 -82.81
C HIS A 5 2.72 -7.88 -82.81
N GLY A 6 2.65 -7.21 -83.96
CA GLY A 6 1.65 -6.20 -84.26
C GLY A 6 0.35 -6.81 -84.77
N ASP A 7 -0.65 -5.94 -84.71
CA ASP A 7 -1.79 -5.81 -85.61
C ASP A 7 -2.99 -6.73 -85.42
N ALA A 8 -3.97 -6.10 -84.78
CA ALA A 8 -5.39 -6.40 -84.80
C ALA A 8 -5.90 -6.61 -86.24
N LYS A 9 -6.43 -7.80 -86.50
CA LYS A 9 -7.44 -8.05 -87.54
C LYS A 9 -8.63 -8.75 -86.91
N GLY A 10 -9.47 -7.96 -86.26
CA GLY A 10 -10.83 -8.36 -85.91
C GLY A 10 -11.80 -7.93 -87.01
N THR A 11 -12.80 -8.78 -87.25
CA THR A 11 -14.02 -8.56 -88.05
C THR A 11 -13.99 -9.13 -89.47
N THR A 12 -13.99 -10.45 -89.58
CA THR A 12 -14.64 -11.14 -90.70
C THR A 12 -16.14 -11.22 -90.41
N ALA A 13 -16.89 -10.28 -90.99
CA ALA A 13 -18.34 -10.34 -91.08
C ALA A 13 -18.73 -11.57 -91.91
N HIS A 14 -19.39 -12.52 -91.26
CA HIS A 14 -19.94 -13.72 -91.87
C HIS A 14 -21.38 -13.41 -92.29
N THR A 15 -21.57 -13.14 -93.58
CA THR A 15 -22.89 -13.00 -94.20
C THR A 15 -23.02 -14.07 -95.28
N GLU A 16 -23.46 -15.26 -94.89
CA GLU A 16 -24.07 -16.20 -95.83
C GLU A 16 -25.45 -16.58 -95.29
N ALA A 17 -26.45 -15.95 -95.90
CA ALA A 17 -27.86 -16.28 -95.76
C ALA A 17 -28.19 -17.42 -96.74
N GLY A 18 -28.18 -18.65 -96.25
CA GLY A 18 -28.73 -19.82 -96.94
C GLY A 18 -30.06 -20.22 -96.33
N GLY A 19 -31.14 -20.10 -97.10
CA GLY A 19 -32.51 -20.36 -96.65
C GLY A 19 -32.82 -21.84 -96.43
N GLY A 20 -33.87 -22.09 -95.65
CA GLY A 20 -34.50 -23.41 -95.53
C GLY A 20 -34.76 -23.79 -94.08
N HIS A 21 -36.03 -23.78 -93.69
CA HIS A 21 -36.58 -24.12 -92.38
C HIS A 21 -36.21 -23.15 -91.24
N LYS A 22 -37.21 -22.36 -90.81
CA LYS A 22 -37.21 -21.70 -89.50
C LYS A 22 -37.03 -22.79 -88.44
N ALA A 23 -35.79 -23.06 -88.05
CA ALA A 23 -35.47 -23.91 -86.92
C ALA A 23 -36.26 -23.35 -85.72
N PRO A 24 -37.14 -24.15 -85.08
CA PRO A 24 -37.89 -23.69 -83.92
C PRO A 24 -36.92 -23.12 -82.90
N PHE A 25 -37.23 -21.95 -82.34
CA PHE A 25 -36.38 -21.26 -81.37
C PHE A 25 -35.83 -22.30 -80.36
N PRO A 26 -34.50 -22.53 -80.34
CA PRO A 26 -33.90 -23.72 -79.73
C PRO A 26 -34.37 -24.09 -78.32
N PRO A 27 -34.65 -23.15 -77.39
CA PRO A 27 -35.03 -23.54 -76.03
C PRO A 27 -36.42 -24.18 -75.90
N PHE A 28 -37.22 -24.28 -76.97
CA PHE A 28 -38.56 -24.89 -76.90
C PHE A 28 -38.66 -26.27 -77.58
N GLN A 29 -37.55 -26.89 -77.97
CA GLN A 29 -37.55 -28.22 -78.57
C GLN A 29 -37.54 -29.32 -77.48
N GLN A 30 -38.71 -29.93 -77.24
CA GLN A 30 -38.93 -30.91 -76.16
C GLN A 30 -38.00 -32.13 -76.23
N GLU A 31 -37.59 -32.53 -77.43
CA GLU A 31 -36.65 -33.63 -77.70
C GLU A 31 -35.30 -33.46 -76.96
N THR A 32 -34.84 -32.21 -76.81
CA THR A 32 -33.54 -31.90 -76.18
C THR A 32 -33.60 -31.85 -74.66
N PHE A 33 -34.79 -31.75 -74.07
CA PHE A 33 -34.96 -31.61 -72.62
C PHE A 33 -34.44 -32.83 -71.86
N ALA A 34 -34.63 -34.05 -72.37
CA ALA A 34 -34.12 -35.25 -71.71
C ALA A 34 -32.60 -35.22 -71.57
N SER A 35 -31.89 -34.87 -72.65
CA SER A 35 -30.42 -34.75 -72.63
C SER A 35 -29.94 -33.60 -71.73
N GLN A 36 -30.61 -32.44 -71.77
CA GLN A 36 -30.32 -31.32 -70.87
C GLN A 36 -30.51 -31.69 -69.40
N LEU A 37 -31.59 -32.42 -69.06
CA LEU A 37 -31.86 -32.89 -67.70
C LEU A 37 -30.85 -33.93 -67.24
N VAL A 38 -30.43 -34.86 -68.11
CA VAL A 38 -29.39 -35.84 -67.78
C VAL A 38 -28.04 -35.16 -67.57
N SER A 39 -27.66 -34.22 -68.45
CA SER A 39 -26.43 -33.43 -68.31
C SER A 39 -26.46 -32.58 -67.03
N LEU A 40 -27.59 -31.92 -66.74
CA LEU A 40 -27.80 -31.17 -65.51
C LEU A 40 -27.72 -32.07 -64.29
N ALA A 41 -28.30 -33.26 -64.32
CA ALA A 41 -28.23 -34.22 -63.22
C ALA A 41 -26.79 -34.68 -62.96
N ILE A 42 -26.02 -34.99 -64.01
CA ILE A 42 -24.60 -35.35 -63.88
C ILE A 42 -23.79 -34.19 -63.31
N ALA A 43 -23.96 -32.97 -63.85
CA ALA A 43 -23.28 -31.77 -63.37
C ALA A 43 -23.66 -31.46 -61.91
N PHE A 44 -24.93 -31.62 -61.57
CA PHE A 44 -25.44 -31.43 -60.21
C PHE A 44 -24.86 -32.44 -59.23
N VAL A 45 -24.79 -33.73 -59.60
CA VAL A 45 -24.16 -34.77 -58.78
C VAL A 45 -22.67 -34.49 -58.60
N ALA A 46 -21.95 -34.12 -59.66
CA ALA A 46 -20.54 -33.75 -59.57
C ALA A 46 -20.32 -32.55 -58.64
N LEU A 47 -21.13 -31.48 -58.80
CA LEU A 47 -21.10 -30.31 -57.94
C LEU A 47 -21.41 -30.67 -56.48
N TYR A 48 -22.45 -31.48 -56.24
CA TYR A 48 -22.85 -31.93 -54.91
C TYR A 48 -21.71 -32.69 -54.22
N LEU A 49 -21.03 -33.60 -54.93
CA LEU A 49 -19.89 -34.34 -54.39
C LEU A 49 -18.71 -33.41 -54.05
N ILE A 50 -18.40 -32.44 -54.92
CA ILE A 50 -17.35 -31.45 -54.66
C ILE A 50 -17.69 -30.61 -53.42
N VAL A 51 -18.93 -30.11 -53.31
CA VAL A 51 -19.37 -29.32 -52.16
C VAL A 51 -19.34 -30.17 -50.88
N SER A 52 -19.86 -31.39 -50.93
CA SER A 52 -19.91 -32.31 -49.80
C SER A 52 -18.52 -32.70 -49.29
N LYS A 53 -17.57 -32.95 -50.18
CA LYS A 53 -16.23 -33.46 -49.82
C LYS A 53 -15.16 -32.39 -49.67
N ILE A 54 -15.32 -31.22 -50.28
CA ILE A 54 -14.28 -30.19 -50.31
C ILE A 54 -14.77 -28.89 -49.68
N ALA A 55 -15.90 -28.34 -50.13
CA ALA A 55 -16.36 -27.03 -49.66
C ALA A 55 -16.84 -27.08 -48.20
N LEU A 56 -17.71 -28.04 -47.86
CA LEU A 56 -18.26 -28.15 -46.51
C LEU A 56 -17.19 -28.47 -45.45
N PRO A 57 -16.26 -29.44 -45.66
CA PRO A 57 -15.21 -29.70 -44.67
C PRO A 57 -14.27 -28.50 -44.47
N ARG A 58 -13.97 -27.72 -45.52
CA ARG A 58 -13.16 -26.51 -45.39
C ARG A 58 -13.86 -25.42 -44.58
N VAL A 59 -15.15 -25.19 -44.82
CA VAL A 59 -15.93 -24.21 -44.04
C VAL A 59 -16.03 -24.66 -42.57
N GLY A 60 -16.31 -25.95 -42.34
CA GLY A 60 -16.33 -26.53 -41.00
C GLY A 60 -15.00 -26.36 -40.27
N GLY A 61 -13.88 -26.66 -40.94
CA GLY A 61 -12.54 -26.49 -40.37
C GLY A 61 -12.22 -25.04 -39.98
N VAL A 62 -12.60 -24.05 -40.78
CA VAL A 62 -12.41 -22.63 -40.45
C VAL A 62 -13.25 -22.20 -39.25
N ILE A 63 -14.50 -22.69 -39.14
CA ILE A 63 -15.37 -22.40 -38.00
C ILE A 63 -14.78 -23.03 -36.73
N GLU A 64 -14.37 -24.29 -36.80
CA GLU A 64 -13.78 -25.01 -35.67
C GLU A 64 -12.46 -24.37 -35.21
N GLU A 65 -11.59 -23.96 -36.14
CA GLU A 65 -10.33 -23.26 -35.83
C GLU A 65 -10.58 -21.93 -35.12
N ARG A 66 -11.53 -21.13 -35.62
CA ARG A 66 -11.92 -19.87 -34.96
C ARG A 66 -12.52 -20.11 -33.59
N GLN A 67 -13.42 -21.09 -33.46
CA GLN A 67 -14.02 -21.45 -32.19
C GLN A 67 -12.94 -21.88 -31.18
N LYS A 68 -12.03 -22.75 -31.58
CA LYS A 68 -10.90 -23.20 -30.74
C LYS A 68 -10.01 -22.03 -30.30
N THR A 69 -9.78 -21.06 -31.19
CA THR A 69 -8.96 -19.88 -30.89
C THR A 69 -9.68 -19.00 -29.87
N ILE A 70 -10.96 -18.70 -30.09
CA ILE A 70 -11.79 -17.91 -29.17
C ILE A 70 -11.88 -18.58 -27.80
N ASP A 71 -12.14 -19.89 -27.75
CA ASP A 71 -12.24 -20.64 -26.50
C ASP A 71 -10.89 -20.64 -25.76
N GLY A 72 -9.78 -20.79 -26.49
CA GLY A 72 -8.42 -20.70 -25.95
C GLY A 72 -8.10 -19.33 -25.37
N ASP A 73 -8.41 -18.25 -26.11
CA ASP A 73 -8.19 -16.87 -25.68
C ASP A 73 -9.06 -16.51 -24.47
N LEU A 74 -10.32 -16.95 -24.44
CA LEU A 74 -11.22 -16.77 -23.30
C LEU A 74 -10.72 -17.51 -22.06
N ALA A 75 -10.26 -18.75 -22.21
CA ALA A 75 -9.68 -19.53 -21.11
C ALA A 75 -8.40 -18.87 -20.57
N ALA A 76 -7.52 -18.39 -21.46
CA ALA A 76 -6.31 -17.66 -21.08
C ALA A 76 -6.65 -16.35 -20.35
N ALA A 77 -7.63 -15.58 -20.84
CA ALA A 77 -8.08 -14.35 -20.21
C ALA A 77 -8.70 -14.61 -18.83
N GLN A 78 -9.50 -15.67 -18.68
CA GLN A 78 -10.07 -16.04 -17.38
C GLN A 78 -8.98 -16.47 -16.38
N LYS A 79 -7.99 -17.24 -16.82
CA LYS A 79 -6.83 -17.63 -16.00
C LYS A 79 -6.04 -16.41 -15.54
N LEU A 80 -5.67 -15.52 -16.46
CA LEU A 80 -4.93 -14.29 -16.16
C LEU A 80 -5.72 -13.37 -15.22
N LYS A 81 -7.04 -13.28 -15.40
CA LYS A 81 -7.91 -12.54 -14.50
C LYS A 81 -7.90 -13.14 -13.10
N GLY A 82 -8.04 -14.46 -12.98
CA GLY A 82 -7.98 -15.14 -11.68
C GLY A 82 -6.65 -14.92 -10.97
N GLU A 83 -5.53 -15.04 -11.69
CA GLU A 83 -4.20 -14.77 -11.16
C GLU A 83 -4.03 -13.32 -10.70
N ALA A 84 -4.57 -12.35 -11.46
CA ALA A 84 -4.54 -10.94 -11.07
C ALA A 84 -5.41 -10.65 -9.85
N ASP A 85 -6.62 -11.23 -9.78
CA ASP A 85 -7.52 -11.08 -8.64
C ASP A 85 -6.90 -11.67 -7.36
N ASP A 86 -6.23 -12.83 -7.46
CA ASP A 86 -5.57 -13.45 -6.32
C ASP A 86 -4.30 -12.71 -5.89
N ALA A 87 -3.52 -12.19 -6.86
CA ALA A 87 -2.39 -11.31 -6.56
C ALA A 87 -2.83 -10.00 -5.88
N LEU A 88 -3.95 -9.42 -6.32
CA LEU A 88 -4.53 -8.24 -5.71
C LEU A 88 -4.97 -8.51 -4.26
N LYS A 89 -5.69 -9.62 -4.02
CA LYS A 89 -6.09 -10.02 -2.66
C LYS A 89 -4.88 -10.23 -1.75
N ALA A 90 -3.84 -10.90 -2.24
CA ALA A 90 -2.61 -11.12 -1.48
C ALA A 90 -1.93 -9.79 -1.13
N TYR A 91 -1.80 -8.88 -2.11
CA TYR A 91 -1.26 -7.54 -1.89
C TYR A 91 -2.07 -6.73 -0.88
N GLU A 92 -3.40 -6.74 -0.99
CA GLU A 92 -4.30 -6.05 -0.04
C GLU A 92 -4.18 -6.62 1.38
N ALA A 93 -4.09 -7.94 1.51
CA ALA A 93 -3.88 -8.60 2.79
C ALA A 93 -2.52 -8.24 3.42
N GLU A 94 -1.44 -8.25 2.64
CA GLU A 94 -0.11 -7.83 3.08
C GLU A 94 -0.09 -6.36 3.50
N LEU A 95 -0.76 -5.48 2.75
CA LEU A 95 -0.87 -4.07 3.09
C LEU A 95 -1.66 -3.86 4.38
N ALA A 96 -2.77 -4.58 4.56
CA ALA A 96 -3.57 -4.54 5.77
C ALA A 96 -2.78 -5.01 7.00
N ASP A 97 -2.06 -6.13 6.87
CA ASP A 97 -1.20 -6.67 7.93
C ASP A 97 -0.02 -5.75 8.25
N ALA A 98 0.64 -5.17 7.24
CA ALA A 98 1.70 -4.19 7.45
C ALA A 98 1.19 -2.94 8.19
N ARG A 99 -0.01 -2.44 7.85
CA ARG A 99 -0.67 -1.35 8.56
C ARG A 99 -0.99 -1.72 10.01
N ALA A 100 -1.54 -2.92 10.24
CA ALA A 100 -1.85 -3.41 11.58
C ALA A 100 -0.58 -3.52 12.44
N ARG A 101 0.51 -4.08 11.90
CA ARG A 101 1.82 -4.15 12.56
C ARG A 101 2.38 -2.77 12.88
N ALA A 102 2.30 -1.81 11.95
CA ALA A 102 2.76 -0.44 12.19
C ALA A 102 1.97 0.23 13.33
N GLN A 103 0.65 0.05 13.38
CA GLN A 103 -0.18 0.57 14.47
C GLN A 103 0.14 -0.10 15.81
N ALA A 104 0.34 -1.42 15.81
CA ALA A 104 0.73 -2.17 17.00
C ALA A 104 2.09 -1.70 17.56
N ILE A 105 3.10 -1.56 16.68
CA ILE A 105 4.42 -1.03 17.05
C ILE A 105 4.30 0.39 17.62
N GLY A 106 3.50 1.25 17.00
CA GLY A 106 3.26 2.61 17.47
C GLY A 106 2.61 2.66 18.86
N ALA A 107 1.60 1.82 19.09
CA ALA A 107 0.92 1.71 20.38
C ALA A 107 1.84 1.16 21.47
N GLU A 108 2.55 0.06 21.19
CA GLU A 108 3.50 -0.57 22.12
C GLU A 108 4.64 0.38 22.48
N THR A 109 5.19 1.11 21.50
CA THR A 109 6.26 2.09 21.74
C THR A 109 5.77 3.22 22.65
N ARG A 110 4.56 3.74 22.40
CA ARG A 110 3.97 4.78 23.24
C ARG A 110 3.73 4.29 24.67
N GLU A 111 3.23 3.07 24.85
CA GLU A 111 3.02 2.48 26.16
C GLU A 111 4.34 2.33 26.92
N LYS A 112 5.38 1.80 26.27
CA LYS A 112 6.72 1.66 26.85
C LYS A 112 7.32 3.01 27.25
N LEU A 113 7.23 4.01 26.38
CA LEU A 113 7.75 5.36 26.66
C LEU A 113 7.01 6.02 27.83
N ASN A 114 5.68 5.88 27.89
CA ASN A 114 4.90 6.40 29.01
C ASN A 114 5.28 5.70 30.33
N ALA A 115 5.43 4.38 30.32
CA ALA A 115 5.85 3.63 31.51
C ALA A 115 7.26 4.03 31.97
N GLN A 116 8.19 4.24 31.04
CA GLN A 116 9.53 4.73 31.34
C GLN A 116 9.51 6.16 31.91
N ALA A 117 8.77 7.07 31.29
CA ALA A 117 8.63 8.45 31.76
C ALA A 117 8.04 8.52 33.19
N GLU A 118 7.03 7.69 33.48
CA GLU A 118 6.43 7.59 34.81
C GLU A 118 7.43 7.02 35.85
N ALA A 119 8.20 6.00 35.49
CA ALA A 119 9.23 5.43 36.36
C ALA A 119 10.37 6.42 36.65
N GLU A 120 10.82 7.15 35.63
CA GLU A 120 11.84 8.20 35.76
C GLU A 120 11.31 9.36 36.60
N ARG A 121 10.08 9.81 36.37
CA ARG A 121 9.43 10.85 37.16
C ARG A 121 9.38 10.46 38.64
N LYS A 122 8.90 9.24 38.95
CA LYS A 122 8.84 8.74 40.33
C LYS A 122 10.23 8.67 40.98
N THR A 123 11.24 8.23 40.24
CA THR A 123 12.63 8.17 40.73
C THR A 123 13.17 9.57 41.01
N LEU A 124 12.88 10.53 40.13
CA LEU A 124 13.27 11.93 40.30
C LEU A 124 12.59 12.57 41.51
N GLU A 125 11.28 12.36 41.66
CA GLU A 125 10.50 12.83 42.82
C GLU A 125 11.07 12.31 44.14
N GLN A 126 11.40 11.01 44.22
CA GLN A 126 12.02 10.42 45.41
C GLN A 126 13.38 11.06 45.73
N ARG A 127 14.22 11.28 44.70
CA ARG A 127 15.53 11.93 44.87
C ARG A 127 15.38 13.39 45.31
N LEU A 128 14.41 14.12 44.76
CA LEU A 128 14.12 15.50 45.15
C LEU A 128 13.63 15.57 46.60
N ALA A 129 12.72 14.67 47.00
CA ALA A 129 12.23 14.59 48.38
C ALA A 129 13.38 14.32 49.38
N ALA A 130 14.27 13.38 49.07
CA ALA A 130 15.43 13.10 49.91
C ALA A 130 16.37 14.31 50.01
N LYS A 131 16.67 14.97 48.89
CA LYS A 131 17.50 16.18 48.88
C LYS A 131 16.88 17.34 49.66
N LEU A 132 15.56 17.52 49.58
CA LEU A 132 14.86 18.53 50.36
C LEU A 132 14.98 18.25 51.86
N ALA A 133 14.74 17.01 52.28
CA ALA A 133 14.88 16.61 53.69
C ALA A 133 16.32 16.81 54.22
N ASP A 134 17.33 16.45 53.43
CA ASP A 134 18.74 16.66 53.80
C ASP A 134 19.12 18.15 53.88
N ALA A 135 18.61 18.96 52.95
CA ALA A 135 18.80 20.41 52.96
C ALA A 135 18.14 21.05 54.18
N GLU A 136 16.90 20.67 54.50
CA GLU A 136 16.18 21.12 55.70
C GLU A 136 16.94 20.77 56.97
N LYS A 137 17.46 19.55 57.09
CA LYS A 137 18.29 19.12 58.23
C LYS A 137 19.57 19.94 58.35
N THR A 138 20.23 20.22 57.22
CA THR A 138 21.45 21.04 57.17
C THR A 138 21.18 22.48 57.59
N ILE A 139 20.07 23.06 57.13
CA ILE A 139 19.63 24.40 57.51
C ILE A 139 19.33 24.43 59.02
N ALA A 140 18.61 23.46 59.56
CA ALA A 140 18.29 23.39 60.98
C ALA A 140 19.55 23.27 61.85
N THR A 141 20.52 22.45 61.42
CA THR A 141 21.81 22.27 62.12
C THR A 141 22.63 23.56 62.10
N THR A 142 22.78 24.17 60.92
CA THR A 142 23.52 25.44 60.77
C THR A 142 22.87 26.57 61.56
N ARG A 143 21.53 26.66 61.54
CA ARG A 143 20.78 27.62 62.35
C ARG A 143 21.05 27.42 63.84
N THR A 144 21.00 26.18 64.32
CA THR A 144 21.25 25.87 65.73
C THR A 144 22.67 26.24 66.15
N ALA A 145 23.67 25.90 65.33
CA ALA A 145 25.06 26.26 65.57
C ALA A 145 25.29 27.79 65.57
N ALA A 146 24.70 28.50 64.60
CA ALA A 146 24.77 29.96 64.52
C ALA A 146 24.15 30.62 65.76
N MET A 147 22.97 30.16 66.20
CA MET A 147 22.33 30.67 67.41
C MET A 147 23.14 30.38 68.68
N GLY A 148 23.77 29.20 68.76
CA GLY A 148 24.69 28.87 69.86
C GLY A 148 25.91 29.79 69.90
N ASN A 149 26.52 30.09 68.74
CA ASN A 149 27.63 31.03 68.64
C ASN A 149 27.20 32.45 69.05
N VAL A 150 26.02 32.92 68.62
CA VAL A 150 25.48 34.23 69.02
C VAL A 150 25.28 34.30 70.52
N ARG A 151 24.70 33.26 71.13
CA ARG A 151 24.55 33.16 72.59
C ARG A 151 25.88 33.26 73.32
N ASN A 152 26.89 32.50 72.89
CA ASN A 152 28.21 32.53 73.53
C ASN A 152 28.86 33.91 73.42
N ILE A 153 28.83 34.54 72.23
CA ILE A 153 29.33 35.90 72.03
C ILE A 153 28.59 36.90 72.92
N ALA A 154 27.28 36.76 73.06
CA ALA A 154 26.48 37.61 73.94
C ALA A 154 26.83 37.43 75.42
N SER A 155 27.03 36.19 75.89
CA SER A 155 27.47 35.90 77.26
C SER A 155 28.88 36.45 77.54
N ASP A 156 29.82 36.26 76.62
CA ASP A 156 31.19 36.76 76.75
C ASP A 156 31.21 38.29 76.78
N ALA A 157 30.47 38.94 75.86
CA ALA A 157 30.36 40.39 75.80
C ALA A 157 29.68 40.95 77.06
N ALA A 158 28.59 40.33 77.54
CA ALA A 158 27.91 40.75 78.76
C ALA A 158 28.82 40.61 79.99
N SER A 159 29.56 39.51 80.10
CA SER A 159 30.51 39.28 81.18
C SER A 159 31.62 40.34 81.20
N ALA A 160 32.20 40.63 80.02
CA ALA A 160 33.23 41.66 79.88
C ALA A 160 32.70 43.07 80.21
N ILE A 161 31.47 43.40 79.78
CA ILE A 161 30.82 44.68 80.09
C ILE A 161 30.59 44.81 81.60
N VAL A 162 30.08 43.78 82.27
CA VAL A 162 29.84 43.82 83.73
C VAL A 162 31.16 43.93 84.49
N GLN A 163 32.20 43.19 84.08
CA GLN A 163 33.52 43.30 84.70
C GLN A 163 34.12 44.70 84.55
N GLN A 164 33.96 45.32 83.37
CA GLN A 164 34.45 46.67 83.11
C GLN A 164 33.68 47.77 83.88
N LEU A 165 32.36 47.61 84.04
CA LEU A 165 31.50 48.63 84.66
C LEU A 165 31.38 48.49 86.19
N ALA A 166 31.33 47.26 86.71
CA ALA A 166 31.14 46.98 88.14
C ALA A 166 32.45 46.61 88.85
N GLY A 167 33.53 46.33 88.12
CA GLY A 167 34.84 45.95 88.68
C GLY A 167 34.87 44.55 89.30
N VAL A 168 33.85 43.72 89.08
CA VAL A 168 33.73 42.36 89.60
C VAL A 168 33.48 41.36 88.48
N THR A 169 34.06 40.17 88.56
CA THR A 169 33.76 39.08 87.62
C THR A 169 32.37 38.53 87.93
N PRO A 170 31.40 38.61 86.99
CA PRO A 170 30.06 38.10 87.24
C PRO A 170 30.03 36.57 87.27
N ASP A 171 29.05 36.00 87.98
CA ASP A 171 28.77 34.56 87.95
C ASP A 171 28.30 34.14 86.55
N SER A 172 28.95 33.13 85.96
CA SER A 172 28.67 32.72 84.58
C SER A 172 27.25 32.20 84.39
N LYS A 173 26.68 31.50 85.37
CA LYS A 173 25.30 30.99 85.28
C LYS A 173 24.30 32.13 85.33
N ALA A 174 24.56 33.16 86.12
CA ALA A 174 23.72 34.35 86.17
C ALA A 174 23.73 35.10 84.83
N VAL A 175 24.90 35.26 84.21
CA VAL A 175 25.04 35.88 82.86
C VAL A 175 24.30 35.05 81.81
N ASP A 176 24.54 33.74 81.74
CA ASP A 176 23.88 32.87 80.77
C ASP A 176 22.35 32.88 80.92
N SER A 177 21.85 32.92 82.15
CA SER A 177 20.41 33.01 82.43
C SER A 177 19.84 34.36 81.98
N ALA A 178 20.57 35.46 82.18
CA ALA A 178 20.15 36.79 81.75
C ALA A 178 20.16 36.94 80.22
N VAL A 179 21.17 36.36 79.55
CA VAL A 179 21.24 36.30 78.08
C VAL A 179 20.11 35.44 77.53
N ASP A 180 19.85 34.27 78.10
CA ASP A 180 18.74 33.40 77.69
C ASP A 180 17.37 34.05 77.89
N ALA A 181 17.20 34.83 78.96
CA ALA A 181 15.98 35.61 79.17
C ALA A 181 15.83 36.71 78.11
N SER A 182 16.94 37.36 77.72
CA SER A 182 16.96 38.42 76.71
C SER A 182 16.75 37.90 75.29
N LEU A 183 17.20 36.68 74.97
CA LEU A 183 17.00 36.05 73.66
C LEU A 183 15.58 35.50 73.43
N LYS A 184 14.80 35.31 74.50
CA LYS A 184 13.41 34.81 74.43
C LYS A 184 12.36 35.92 74.34
N GLY A 185 12.72 37.15 74.71
CA GLY A 185 11.85 38.33 74.63
C GLY A 185 11.85 38.95 73.25
#